data_AF-A0A5N7MWR0-F1
#
_entry.id   AF-A0A5N7MWR0-F1
#
_cell.length_a   1.000
_cell.length_b   1.000
_cell.length_c   1.000
_cell.angle_alpha   90.00
_cell.angle_beta   90.00
_cell.angle_gamma   90.00
#
_symmetry.space_group_name_H-M   'P 1'
#
loop_
_entity.id
_entity.type
_entity.pdbx_description
1 polymer ?
#
loop_
_entity_poly.entity_id
_entity_poly.type
_entity_poly.pdbx_seq_one_letter_code
_entity_poly.pdbx_strand_id
1 'polypeptide(L)'
;MRSSVSSRDTVGRLQPEATSRKSGRRLTHTFARRATRLQNEGLLPNDVVHRTSKYLNNILEADHGALKRLIRPTRGFQSMKTAAATLTGFEIMRMIRRGHCILRQAGPIGEIRLVNQLFGLAA
;
A
#
# COMPACT_ATOMS: atom_id res chain seq x y z
N MET A 1 -20.61 -23.50 61.18
CA MET A 1 -20.77 -24.77 60.44
C MET A 1 -21.16 -24.45 59.00
N ARG A 2 -20.39 -24.98 58.05
CA ARG A 2 -20.68 -25.25 56.62
C ARG A 2 -20.96 -24.08 55.65
N SER A 3 -19.87 -23.76 54.95
CA SER A 3 -19.74 -23.40 53.53
C SER A 3 -20.81 -23.92 52.57
N SER A 4 -21.11 -23.17 51.50
CA SER A 4 -21.28 -23.68 50.13
C SER A 4 -21.10 -22.54 49.12
N VAL A 5 -20.13 -22.73 48.23
CA VAL A 5 -19.86 -21.99 46.99
C VAL A 5 -20.92 -22.34 45.94
N SER A 6 -21.20 -21.45 44.98
CA SER A 6 -21.25 -21.76 43.53
C SER A 6 -22.40 -21.11 42.76
N SER A 7 -22.06 -20.72 41.52
CA SER A 7 -22.91 -20.67 40.32
C SER A 7 -23.65 -19.37 40.00
N ARG A 8 -22.97 -18.46 39.28
CA ARG A 8 -23.08 -18.33 37.81
C ARG A 8 -22.41 -17.05 37.31
N ASP A 9 -21.12 -17.16 37.02
CA ASP A 9 -20.49 -16.43 35.92
C ASP A 9 -21.21 -16.76 34.61
N THR A 10 -21.36 -15.77 33.73
CA THR A 10 -21.16 -15.84 32.25
C THR A 10 -21.88 -14.69 31.53
N VAL A 11 -21.50 -13.43 31.82
CA VAL A 11 -21.65 -12.39 30.79
C VAL A 11 -20.37 -12.42 29.96
N GLY A 12 -20.52 -12.95 28.75
CA GLY A 12 -19.44 -13.33 27.84
C GLY A 12 -18.41 -12.24 27.65
N ARG A 13 -17.26 -12.42 28.32
CA ARG A 13 -15.98 -11.88 27.90
C ARG A 13 -15.74 -12.39 26.48
N LEU A 14 -15.97 -11.54 25.48
CA LEU A 14 -15.55 -11.79 24.11
C LEU A 14 -14.04 -12.00 24.13
N GLN A 15 -13.61 -13.25 24.11
CA GLN A 15 -12.23 -13.62 23.92
C GLN A 15 -11.87 -13.30 22.47
N PRO A 16 -10.72 -12.64 22.19
CA PRO A 16 -10.22 -12.57 20.84
C PRO A 16 -9.72 -13.96 20.45
N GLU A 17 -10.54 -14.63 19.62
CA GLU A 17 -10.23 -15.90 18.97
C GLU A 17 -8.81 -15.89 18.39
N ALA A 18 -8.00 -16.83 18.88
CA ALA A 18 -6.59 -16.96 18.58
C ALA A 18 -6.38 -17.40 17.12
N THR A 19 -6.41 -16.47 16.18
CA THR A 19 -6.01 -16.73 14.80
C THR A 19 -4.48 -16.76 14.71
N SER A 20 -3.93 -17.99 14.65
CA SER A 20 -2.63 -18.36 14.08
C SER A 20 -1.48 -17.36 14.29
N ARG A 21 -0.80 -17.47 15.43
CA ARG A 21 0.48 -16.81 15.70
C ARG A 21 1.59 -17.47 14.87
N LYS A 22 1.77 -17.09 13.61
CA LYS A 22 3.00 -17.40 12.86
C LYS A 22 3.71 -16.11 12.41
N SER A 23 4.96 -15.96 12.87
CA SER A 23 6.02 -15.12 12.29
C SER A 23 5.87 -13.57 12.25
N GLY A 24 4.78 -12.95 12.70
CA GLY A 24 4.59 -11.50 12.52
C GLY A 24 5.32 -10.55 13.49
N ARG A 25 5.68 -10.99 14.71
CA ARG A 25 6.14 -10.05 15.76
C ARG A 25 7.59 -9.56 15.58
N ARG A 26 8.48 -10.35 14.98
CA ARG A 26 9.93 -10.05 14.97
C ARG A 26 10.33 -8.88 14.06
N LEU A 27 9.59 -8.63 12.98
CA LEU A 27 9.91 -7.59 12.00
C LEU A 27 9.40 -6.19 12.40
N THR A 28 8.35 -6.11 13.21
CA THR A 28 7.73 -4.83 13.61
C THR A 28 8.69 -3.96 14.44
N HIS A 29 9.39 -4.57 15.39
CA HIS A 29 10.36 -3.86 16.24
C HIS A 29 11.58 -3.36 15.45
N THR A 30 12.03 -4.08 14.42
CA THR A 30 13.18 -3.67 13.60
C THR A 30 12.86 -2.49 12.70
N PHE A 31 11.65 -2.43 12.13
CA PHE A 31 11.22 -1.30 11.31
C PHE A 31 10.99 -0.03 12.13
N ALA A 32 10.32 -0.15 13.29
CA ALA A 32 10.14 0.98 14.19
C ALA A 32 11.50 1.58 14.63
N ARG A 33 12.44 0.71 15.05
CA ARG A 33 13.80 1.14 15.45
C ARG A 33 14.56 1.82 14.30
N ARG A 34 14.40 1.33 13.07
CA ARG A 34 15.05 1.91 11.89
C ARG A 34 14.42 3.25 11.51
N ALA A 35 13.10 3.40 11.64
CA ALA A 35 12.41 4.67 11.41
C ALA A 35 12.90 5.75 12.39
N THR A 36 12.98 5.44 13.68
CA THR A 36 13.53 6.36 14.70
C THR A 36 14.99 6.73 14.41
N ARG A 37 15.81 5.77 13.98
CA ARG A 37 17.20 6.04 13.59
C ARG A 37 17.28 7.02 12.42
N LEU A 38 16.48 6.81 11.37
CA LEU A 38 16.46 7.67 10.18
C LEU A 38 15.92 9.07 10.48
N GLN A 39 15.01 9.21 11.45
CA GLN A 39 14.57 10.52 11.95
C GLN A 39 15.71 11.26 12.67
N ASN A 40 16.45 10.55 13.52
CA ASN A 40 17.63 11.11 14.19
C ASN A 40 18.76 11.49 13.21
N GLU A 41 18.90 10.74 12.10
CA GLU A 41 19.84 11.03 11.01
C GLU A 41 19.36 12.18 10.10
N GLY A 42 18.15 12.73 10.31
CA GLY A 42 17.57 13.80 9.50
C GLY A 42 17.11 13.36 8.10
N LEU A 43 17.09 12.04 7.84
CA LEU A 43 16.69 11.46 6.55
C LEU A 43 15.17 11.24 6.44
N LEU A 44 14.47 11.23 7.57
CA LEU A 44 13.02 11.17 7.63
C LEU A 44 12.48 12.34 8.47
N PRO A 45 11.39 12.97 8.03
CA PRO A 45 10.65 13.92 8.85
C PRO A 45 10.17 13.30 10.18
N ASN A 46 10.16 14.11 11.24
CA ASN A 46 9.79 13.67 12.60
C ASN A 46 8.29 13.32 12.74
N ASP A 47 7.46 13.75 11.80
CA ASP A 47 6.02 13.43 11.71
C ASP A 47 5.75 12.06 11.08
N VAL A 48 6.77 11.37 10.55
CA VAL A 48 6.61 10.02 9.99
C VAL A 48 6.31 9.01 11.09
N VAL A 49 5.12 8.42 11.05
CA VAL A 49 4.68 7.40 12.02
C VAL A 49 4.72 6.00 11.40
N HIS A 50 5.38 5.06 12.08
CA HIS A 50 5.31 3.64 11.70
C HIS A 50 3.95 3.04 12.07
N ARG A 51 3.15 2.67 11.06
CA ARG A 51 1.84 2.02 11.24
C ARG A 51 1.94 0.52 11.00
N THR A 52 1.44 -0.29 11.93
CA THR A 52 1.40 -1.77 11.83
C THR A 52 0.01 -2.32 11.49
N SER A 53 -0.87 -1.49 10.93
CA SER A 53 -2.23 -1.91 10.54
C SER A 53 -2.20 -2.92 9.39
N LYS A 54 -2.70 -4.13 9.66
CA LYS A 54 -2.81 -5.22 8.67
C LYS A 54 -3.62 -4.79 7.45
N TYR A 55 -4.72 -4.06 7.66
CA TYR A 55 -5.59 -3.62 6.56
C TYR A 55 -4.87 -2.65 5.61
N LEU A 56 -4.18 -1.65 6.15
CA LEU A 56 -3.41 -0.69 5.34
C LEU A 56 -2.29 -1.40 4.58
N ASN A 57 -1.63 -2.37 5.21
CA ASN A 57 -0.62 -3.17 4.56
C ASN A 57 -1.20 -4.00 3.40
N ASN A 58 -2.38 -4.59 3.56
CA ASN A 58 -3.03 -5.37 2.50
C ASN A 58 -3.32 -4.53 1.25
N ILE A 59 -3.70 -3.24 1.40
CA ILE A 59 -3.94 -2.35 0.25
C ILE A 59 -2.63 -2.13 -0.53
N LEU A 60 -1.54 -1.81 0.19
CA LEU A 60 -0.22 -1.62 -0.42
C LEU A 60 0.30 -2.90 -1.07
N GLU A 61 0.14 -4.04 -0.40
CA GLU A 61 0.54 -5.35 -0.92
C GLU A 61 -0.27 -5.75 -2.16
N ALA A 62 -1.58 -5.46 -2.19
CA ALA A 62 -2.41 -5.73 -3.35
C ALA A 62 -1.97 -4.89 -4.56
N ASP A 63 -1.67 -3.61 -4.35
CA ASP A 63 -1.18 -2.71 -5.38
C ASP A 63 0.16 -3.18 -5.96
N HIS A 64 1.12 -3.43 -5.07
CA HIS A 64 2.42 -3.99 -5.43
C HIS A 64 2.30 -5.37 -6.08
N GLY A 65 1.35 -6.19 -5.66
CA GLY A 65 1.07 -7.51 -6.22
C GLY A 65 0.67 -7.45 -7.68
N ALA A 66 -0.16 -6.47 -8.05
CA ALA A 66 -0.54 -6.23 -9.45
C ALA A 66 0.69 -5.85 -10.31
N LEU A 67 1.51 -4.92 -9.83
CA LEU A 67 2.73 -4.51 -10.52
C LEU A 67 3.74 -5.67 -10.65
N LYS A 68 3.95 -6.44 -9.58
CA LYS A 68 4.84 -7.61 -9.60
C LYS A 68 4.37 -8.67 -10.58
N ARG A 69 3.06 -8.93 -10.73
CA ARG A 69 2.55 -9.90 -11.70
C ARG A 69 2.92 -9.53 -13.14
N LEU A 70 2.97 -8.24 -13.44
CA LEU A 70 3.32 -7.71 -14.76
C LEU A 70 4.83 -7.74 -15.02
N ILE A 71 5.65 -7.46 -14.00
CA ILE A 71 7.12 -7.43 -14.13
C ILE A 71 7.75 -8.81 -14.05
N ARG A 72 7.20 -9.74 -13.25
CA ARG A 72 7.76 -11.11 -13.06
C ARG A 72 8.01 -11.90 -14.35
N PRO A 73 7.16 -11.87 -15.39
CA PRO A 73 7.45 -12.54 -16.65
C PRO A 73 8.56 -11.84 -17.45
N THR A 74 8.85 -10.57 -17.15
CA THR A 74 9.95 -9.81 -17.74
C THR A 74 11.24 -10.07 -16.96
N ARG A 75 12.43 -10.02 -17.58
CA ARG A 75 13.73 -10.11 -16.89
C ARG A 75 14.06 -8.88 -16.00
N GLY A 76 13.04 -8.19 -15.51
CA GLY A 76 13.15 -6.89 -14.86
C GLY A 76 13.43 -5.74 -15.84
N PHE A 77 13.69 -4.56 -15.30
CA PHE A 77 14.05 -3.37 -16.08
C PHE A 77 15.56 -3.27 -16.23
N GLN A 78 16.04 -3.08 -17.45
CA GLN A 78 17.48 -2.94 -17.73
C GLN A 78 18.07 -1.60 -17.25
N SER A 79 17.25 -0.56 -17.07
CA SER A 79 17.70 0.76 -16.62
C SER A 79 16.61 1.47 -15.80
N MET A 80 16.99 2.51 -15.06
CA MET A 80 16.03 3.35 -14.34
C MET A 80 15.12 4.16 -15.28
N LYS A 81 15.64 4.59 -16.44
CA LYS A 81 14.83 5.28 -17.45
C LYS A 81 13.70 4.40 -17.98
N THR A 82 14.02 3.14 -18.30
CA THR A 82 13.03 2.17 -18.78
C THR A 82 12.06 1.75 -17.68
N ALA A 83 12.51 1.62 -16.44
CA ALA A 83 11.63 1.40 -15.28
C ALA A 83 10.63 2.56 -15.10
N ALA A 84 11.10 3.81 -15.13
CA ALA A 84 10.26 4.98 -14.97
C ALA A 84 9.19 5.07 -16.08
N ALA A 85 9.61 4.98 -17.34
CA ALA A 85 8.67 5.04 -18.48
C ALA A 85 7.62 3.93 -18.43
N THR A 86 8.02 2.72 -18.03
CA THR A 86 7.10 1.58 -17.92
C THR A 86 6.11 1.78 -16.76
N LEU A 87 6.58 2.28 -15.61
CA LEU A 87 5.71 2.54 -14.46
C LEU A 87 4.70 3.65 -14.77
N THR A 88 5.13 4.74 -15.41
CA THR A 88 4.23 5.80 -15.88
C THR A 88 3.20 5.25 -16.88
N GLY A 89 3.62 4.40 -17.82
CA GLY A 89 2.69 3.72 -18.73
C GLY A 89 1.65 2.87 -18.00
N PHE A 90 2.04 2.15 -16.94
CA PHE A 90 1.09 1.37 -16.13
C PHE A 90 0.08 2.26 -15.40
N GLU A 91 0.51 3.37 -14.85
CA GLU A 91 -0.37 4.35 -14.20
C GLU A 91 -1.39 4.91 -15.20
N ILE A 92 -0.92 5.34 -16.38
CA ILE A 92 -1.77 5.83 -17.47
C ILE A 92 -2.81 4.78 -17.88
N MET A 93 -2.39 3.54 -18.14
CA MET A 93 -3.31 2.46 -18.52
C MET A 93 -4.34 2.17 -17.42
N ARG A 94 -3.95 2.29 -16.16
CA ARG A 94 -4.86 2.13 -15.02
C ARG A 94 -5.86 3.28 -14.92
N MET A 95 -5.44 4.51 -15.18
CA MET A 95 -6.34 5.67 -15.25
C MET A 95 -7.37 5.52 -16.36
N ILE A 96 -6.93 5.08 -17.56
CA ILE A 96 -7.82 4.80 -18.70
C ILE A 96 -8.83 3.72 -18.34
N ARG A 97 -8.36 2.56 -17.83
CA ARG A 97 -9.24 1.44 -17.47
C ARG A 97 -10.26 1.81 -16.39
N ARG A 98 -9.92 2.72 -15.48
CA ARG A 98 -10.81 3.19 -14.41
C ARG A 98 -11.74 4.33 -14.84
N GLY A 99 -11.60 4.85 -16.06
CA GLY A 99 -12.38 6.00 -16.51
C GLY A 99 -12.01 7.30 -15.81
N HIS A 100 -10.81 7.40 -15.22
CA HIS A 100 -10.32 8.64 -14.60
C HIS A 100 -9.81 9.65 -15.65
N CYS A 101 -9.81 9.27 -16.92
CA CYS A 101 -9.62 10.18 -18.03
C CYS A 101 -10.91 10.97 -18.26
N ILE A 102 -11.06 12.11 -17.57
CA ILE A 102 -12.18 13.01 -17.81
C ILE A 102 -11.95 13.66 -19.18
N LEU A 103 -12.51 13.06 -20.23
CA LEU A 103 -12.66 13.71 -21.53
C LEU A 103 -13.60 14.92 -21.34
N ARG A 104 -13.04 16.06 -20.94
CA ARG A 104 -13.83 17.27 -20.71
C ARG A 104 -14.33 17.90 -22.02
N GLN A 105 -13.78 17.48 -23.17
CA GLN A 105 -14.16 17.95 -24.50
C GLN A 105 -14.00 16.82 -25.51
N ALA A 106 -15.08 16.46 -26.21
CA ALA A 106 -15.02 15.53 -27.35
C ALA A 106 -14.35 16.24 -28.55
N GLY A 107 -13.53 15.51 -29.31
CA GLY A 107 -12.85 16.01 -30.51
C GLY A 107 -11.33 16.10 -30.39
N PRO A 108 -10.63 16.35 -31.52
CA PRO A 108 -9.17 16.21 -31.63
C PRO A 108 -8.39 17.12 -30.65
N ILE A 109 -8.94 18.28 -30.29
CA ILE A 109 -8.33 19.22 -29.33
C ILE A 109 -8.33 18.63 -27.90
N GLY A 110 -9.40 17.94 -27.51
CA GLY A 110 -9.52 17.28 -26.21
C GLY A 110 -8.58 16.09 -26.08
N GLU A 111 -8.40 15.34 -27.17
CA GLU A 111 -7.46 14.22 -27.25
C GLU A 111 -6.00 14.68 -27.17
N ILE A 112 -5.62 15.72 -27.92
CA ILE A 112 -4.28 16.31 -27.86
C ILE A 112 -3.97 16.81 -26.44
N ARG A 113 -4.93 17.49 -25.80
CA ARG A 113 -4.77 17.96 -24.42
C ARG A 113 -4.59 16.80 -23.44
N LEU A 114 -5.34 15.71 -23.61
CA LEU A 114 -5.23 14.51 -22.78
C LEU A 114 -3.86 13.85 -22.93
N VAL A 115 -3.36 13.72 -24.16
CA VAL A 115 -2.01 13.16 -24.42
C VAL A 115 -0.94 14.03 -23.78
N ASN A 116 -1.02 15.35 -23.94
CA ASN A 116 -0.08 16.29 -23.33
C ASN A 116 -0.10 16.23 -21.80
N GLN A 117 -1.27 16.03 -21.18
CA GLN A 117 -1.40 15.86 -19.72
C GLN A 117 -0.89 14.52 -19.22
N LEU A 118 -1.15 13.42 -19.94
CA LEU A 118 -0.72 12.07 -19.53
C LEU A 118 0.80 11.89 -19.66
N PHE A 119 1.40 12.49 -20.69
CA PHE A 119 2.82 12.31 -21.00
C PHE A 119 3.68 13.53 -20.66
N GLY A 120 3.10 14.63 -20.17
CA GLY A 120 3.84 15.85 -19.80
C GLY A 120 4.56 16.52 -20.97
N LEU A 121 4.05 16.37 -22.20
CA LEU A 121 4.71 16.82 -23.43
C LEU A 121 4.55 18.32 -23.71
N ALA A 122 3.63 18.98 -23.01
CA ALA A 122 3.45 20.43 -23.08
C ALA A 122 3.78 21.03 -21.71
N ALA A 123 5.05 21.41 -21.54
CA ALA A 123 5.53 22.32 -20.50
C ALA A 123 6.15 23.54 -21.20
#